data_AF-A0A9W9YV22-F1
#
_entry.id   AF-A0A9W9YV22-F1
#
_cell.length_a   1.000
_cell.length_b   1.000
_cell.length_c   1.000
_cell.angle_alpha   90.00
_cell.angle_beta   90.00
_cell.angle_gamma   90.00
#
_symmetry.space_group_name_H-M   'P 1'
#
loop_
_entity.id
_entity.type
_entity.pdbx_description
1 polymer ?
#
loop_
_entity_poly.entity_id
_entity_poly.type
_entity_poly.pdbx_seq_one_letter_code
_entity_poly.pdbx_strand_id
1 'polypeptide(L)'
;MFHPVVKISLLLYFTALLVSARNFADDPRNAVQGLHLESYNEEQVQGCYNYNKTLGICFDIQRHSFELLKTTGEQIFVNHDLGPDSFLYQVLDLTFLGIGSSIVYVPKDIPKVREELLAFLALKKAGPSSEQQKNEDFESMKAHYQEAMSELHYTPEMQLLELLPEALMDNSTQLEILKPFYTLCLSLLSRADVQTPAQLKATLRLHDHQRQKRCTNMKTVSWHRRNECRGMCGPTCTCWSLICGDCCYHQGCYEHDRCCDVKGFWDTYCLLPFMYSFSCSSYGAYPKCLY
;
A
#
# COMPACT_ATOMS: atom_id res chain seq x y z
N MET A 1 66.59 -60.39 25.79
CA MET A 1 65.44 -61.30 25.91
C MET A 1 64.17 -60.54 25.54
N PHE A 2 63.53 -61.01 24.46
CA PHE A 2 62.10 -60.95 24.10
C PHE A 2 61.29 -59.63 24.12
N HIS A 3 60.92 -59.18 22.91
CA HIS A 3 59.59 -58.63 22.56
C HIS A 3 58.54 -59.78 22.51
N PRO A 4 57.22 -59.55 22.74
CA PRO A 4 56.29 -58.99 21.71
C PRO A 4 55.11 -58.14 22.29
N VAL A 5 54.53 -57.17 21.56
CA VAL A 5 53.31 -57.20 20.70
C VAL A 5 52.12 -58.03 21.25
N VAL A 6 50.92 -57.41 21.30
CA VAL A 6 49.60 -57.90 20.81
C VAL A 6 48.40 -57.49 21.72
N LYS A 7 47.61 -56.54 21.20
CA LYS A 7 46.14 -56.49 21.00
C LYS A 7 45.09 -56.77 22.12
N ILE A 8 44.07 -55.88 22.05
CA ILE A 8 42.59 -56.10 22.13
C ILE A 8 41.87 -55.87 23.49
N SER A 9 40.95 -54.89 23.41
CA SER A 9 39.64 -54.71 24.05
C SER A 9 39.46 -54.82 25.58
N LEU A 10 39.05 -53.69 26.16
CA LEU A 10 37.82 -53.57 26.97
C LEU A 10 37.44 -52.07 27.00
N LEU A 11 36.59 -51.61 26.06
CA LEU A 11 35.18 -51.28 26.30
C LEU A 11 34.92 -50.35 27.51
N LEU A 12 34.25 -49.22 27.19
CA LEU A 12 33.54 -48.29 28.07
C LEU A 12 34.35 -47.13 28.64
N TYR A 13 34.56 -46.08 27.82
CA TYR A 13 34.11 -44.76 28.26
C TYR A 13 33.46 -44.03 27.08
N PHE A 14 32.13 -44.03 27.13
CA PHE A 14 31.25 -43.10 26.46
C PHE A 14 31.74 -41.67 26.69
N THR A 15 32.06 -40.95 25.62
CA THR A 15 31.32 -39.74 25.25
C THR A 15 31.71 -39.35 23.83
N ALA A 16 30.70 -39.38 22.98
CA ALA A 16 30.76 -38.99 21.60
C ALA A 16 31.21 -37.53 21.46
N LEU A 17 32.44 -37.32 21.00
CA LEU A 17 32.77 -36.18 20.14
C LEU A 17 32.32 -36.51 18.71
N LEU A 18 31.02 -36.80 18.58
CA LEU A 18 30.33 -36.65 17.32
C LEU A 18 30.21 -35.16 17.10
N VAL A 19 30.98 -34.69 16.12
CA VAL A 19 30.60 -33.69 15.13
C VAL A 19 29.11 -33.39 15.23
N SER A 20 28.75 -32.45 16.10
CA SER A 20 27.54 -31.68 15.95
C SER A 20 27.92 -30.53 15.04
N ALA A 21 28.18 -30.90 13.78
CA ALA A 21 27.57 -30.16 12.69
C ALA A 21 26.09 -30.12 13.07
N ARG A 22 25.69 -29.02 13.74
CA ARG A 22 24.29 -28.71 13.88
C ARG A 22 23.82 -28.64 12.44
N ASN A 23 23.18 -29.71 12.01
CA ASN A 23 22.17 -29.65 10.99
C ASN A 23 21.24 -28.53 11.47
N PHE A 24 21.47 -27.31 10.95
CA PHE A 24 20.38 -26.46 10.56
C PHE A 24 19.60 -27.29 9.55
N ALA A 25 18.80 -28.22 10.06
CA ALA A 25 17.60 -28.62 9.39
C ALA A 25 16.79 -27.32 9.41
N ASP A 26 16.86 -26.58 8.30
CA ASP A 26 15.81 -25.64 7.95
C ASP A 26 14.49 -26.36 8.22
N ASP A 27 13.71 -25.87 9.19
CA ASP A 27 12.33 -26.30 9.31
C ASP A 27 11.69 -26.01 7.94
N PRO A 28 11.17 -27.02 7.21
CA PRO A 28 10.53 -26.80 5.93
C PRO A 28 9.30 -25.89 6.05
N ARG A 29 8.89 -25.46 7.25
CA ARG A 29 7.83 -24.47 7.48
C ARG A 29 8.32 -23.02 7.47
N ASN A 30 9.64 -22.75 7.39
CA ASN A 30 10.24 -21.41 7.62
C ASN A 30 11.07 -20.80 6.47
N ALA A 31 10.79 -21.14 5.21
CA ALA A 31 11.35 -20.42 4.06
C ALA A 31 10.21 -20.17 3.06
N VAL A 32 9.86 -18.96 2.64
CA VAL A 32 10.64 -17.74 2.38
C VAL A 32 9.94 -16.55 3.07
N GLN A 33 10.69 -15.75 3.82
CA GLN A 33 10.21 -14.52 4.46
C GLN A 33 10.99 -13.33 3.94
N GLY A 34 10.28 -12.30 3.49
CA GLY A 34 10.86 -11.00 3.17
C GLY A 34 10.63 -10.54 1.74
N LEU A 35 11.29 -9.43 1.43
CA LEU A 35 11.21 -8.72 0.16
C LEU A 35 12.14 -9.36 -0.87
N HIS A 36 11.57 -9.71 -2.03
CA HIS A 36 12.30 -10.16 -3.21
C HIS A 36 12.08 -9.17 -4.33
N LEU A 37 13.14 -8.51 -4.77
CA LEU A 37 13.09 -7.52 -5.85
C LEU A 37 13.57 -8.15 -7.15
N GLU A 38 12.79 -7.97 -8.21
CA GLU A 38 13.16 -8.27 -9.59
C GLU A 38 13.80 -7.03 -10.24
N SER A 39 13.31 -5.83 -9.88
CA SER A 39 13.80 -4.55 -10.37
C SER A 39 13.73 -3.49 -9.27
N TYR A 40 14.74 -2.61 -9.21
CA TYR A 40 14.80 -1.48 -8.30
C TYR A 40 15.62 -0.33 -8.91
N ASN A 41 14.95 0.61 -9.56
CA ASN A 41 15.56 1.80 -10.15
C ASN A 41 14.55 2.96 -10.24
N GLU A 42 14.98 4.11 -10.73
CA GLU A 42 14.14 5.32 -10.82
C GLU A 42 12.92 5.21 -11.76
N GLU A 43 12.88 4.21 -12.64
CA GLU A 43 11.81 3.98 -13.62
C GLU A 43 10.82 2.90 -13.16
N GLN A 44 11.31 1.87 -12.46
CA GLN A 44 10.51 0.74 -12.03
C GLN A 44 11.02 0.12 -10.72
N VAL A 45 10.09 -0.24 -9.84
CA VAL A 45 10.33 -1.09 -8.68
C VAL A 45 9.34 -2.25 -8.70
N GLN A 46 9.86 -3.46 -8.85
CA GLN A 46 9.05 -4.68 -9.04
C GLN A 46 9.55 -5.78 -8.10
N GLY A 47 8.62 -6.52 -7.51
CA GLY A 47 8.97 -7.63 -6.64
C GLY A 47 7.78 -8.23 -5.90
N CYS A 48 8.09 -9.10 -4.95
CA CYS A 48 7.11 -9.69 -4.05
C CYS A 48 7.61 -9.66 -2.61
N TYR A 49 6.71 -9.37 -1.69
CA TYR A 49 6.91 -9.60 -0.26
C TYR A 49 6.23 -10.91 0.14
N ASN A 50 7.03 -11.90 0.50
CA ASN A 50 6.53 -13.20 0.96
C ASN A 50 6.52 -13.22 2.48
N TYR A 51 5.35 -13.38 3.10
CA TYR A 51 5.24 -13.51 4.56
C TYR A 51 5.38 -14.97 5.01
N ASN A 52 4.82 -15.88 4.22
CA ASN A 52 5.02 -17.32 4.37
C ASN A 52 4.76 -18.00 3.02
N LYS A 53 4.75 -19.34 3.00
CA LYS A 53 4.56 -20.14 1.79
C LYS A 53 3.22 -19.94 1.07
N THR A 54 2.21 -19.42 1.77
CA THR A 54 0.82 -19.29 1.29
C THR A 54 0.35 -17.86 1.17
N LEU A 55 1.04 -16.92 1.83
CA LEU A 55 0.65 -15.52 1.90
C LEU A 55 1.83 -14.65 1.48
N GLY A 56 1.62 -13.92 0.40
CA GLY A 56 2.55 -12.94 -0.13
C GLY A 56 1.80 -11.94 -1.02
N ILE A 57 2.44 -10.81 -1.27
CA ILE A 57 1.91 -9.77 -2.16
C ILE A 57 3.00 -9.36 -3.14
N CYS A 58 2.65 -9.30 -4.41
CA CYS A 58 3.52 -8.84 -5.48
C CYS A 58 3.12 -7.43 -5.91
N PHE A 59 4.09 -6.68 -6.42
CA PHE A 59 3.90 -5.30 -6.82
C PHE A 59 4.75 -4.96 -8.05
N ASP A 60 4.21 -4.08 -8.88
CA ASP A 60 4.92 -3.41 -9.97
C ASP A 60 4.61 -1.92 -9.89
N ILE A 61 5.66 -1.12 -9.65
CA ILE A 61 5.56 0.31 -9.40
C ILE A 61 6.33 1.03 -10.49
N GLN A 62 5.63 1.83 -11.27
CA GLN A 62 6.18 2.69 -12.32
C GLN A 62 5.63 4.11 -12.15
N ARG A 63 6.18 5.08 -12.90
CA ARG A 63 5.82 6.51 -12.73
C ARG A 63 4.31 6.79 -12.92
N HIS A 64 3.64 5.99 -13.75
CA HIS A 64 2.25 6.18 -14.15
C HIS A 64 1.37 4.94 -13.97
N SER A 65 1.89 3.94 -13.25
CA SER A 65 1.12 2.72 -12.97
C SER A 65 1.55 2.05 -11.68
N PHE A 66 0.56 1.52 -10.98
CA PHE A 66 0.76 0.73 -9.76
C PHE A 66 -0.08 -0.53 -9.87
N GLU A 67 0.56 -1.66 -9.64
CA GLU A 67 -0.14 -2.94 -9.54
C GLU A 67 0.18 -3.59 -8.20
N LEU A 68 -0.85 -4.13 -7.56
CA LEU A 68 -0.74 -5.07 -6.44
C LEU A 68 -1.41 -6.36 -6.86
N LEU A 69 -0.69 -7.46 -6.72
CA LEU A 69 -1.13 -8.78 -7.12
C LEU A 69 -0.95 -9.76 -5.96
N LYS A 70 -1.78 -10.80 -5.92
CA LYS A 70 -1.47 -12.01 -5.15
C LYS A 70 -0.26 -12.71 -5.78
N THR A 71 0.39 -13.58 -5.02
CA THR A 71 1.47 -14.44 -5.54
C THR A 71 1.01 -15.39 -6.66
N THR A 72 -0.29 -15.62 -6.79
CA THR A 72 -0.92 -16.37 -7.90
C THR A 72 -1.05 -15.57 -9.19
N GLY A 73 -0.80 -14.25 -9.16
CA GLY A 73 -1.01 -13.33 -10.27
C GLY A 73 -2.42 -12.70 -10.34
N GLU A 74 -3.31 -13.01 -9.39
CA GLU A 74 -4.61 -12.35 -9.30
C GLU A 74 -4.45 -10.88 -8.90
N GLN A 75 -5.09 -9.97 -9.64
CA GLN A 75 -5.04 -8.53 -9.36
C GLN A 75 -5.83 -8.17 -8.09
N ILE A 76 -5.18 -7.42 -7.20
CA ILE A 76 -5.80 -6.83 -6.02
C ILE A 76 -6.09 -5.35 -6.30
N PHE A 77 -5.12 -4.66 -6.87
CA PHE A 77 -5.21 -3.25 -7.18
C PHE A 77 -4.49 -2.96 -8.48
N VAL A 78 -5.09 -2.14 -9.33
CA VAL A 78 -4.45 -1.64 -10.55
C VAL A 78 -4.77 -0.17 -10.71
N ASN A 79 -3.74 0.63 -10.98
CA ASN A 79 -3.88 2.00 -11.43
C ASN A 79 -3.02 2.22 -12.67
N HIS A 80 -3.60 2.89 -13.67
CA HIS A 80 -2.89 3.31 -14.86
C HIS A 80 -3.32 4.71 -15.27
N ASP A 81 -2.36 5.55 -15.63
CA ASP A 81 -2.64 6.80 -16.33
C ASP A 81 -3.15 6.51 -17.75
N LEU A 82 -4.31 7.05 -18.11
CA LEU A 82 -4.89 6.90 -19.45
C LEU A 82 -4.61 8.11 -20.35
N GLY A 83 -4.07 9.19 -19.80
CA GLY A 83 -3.80 10.45 -20.47
C GLY A 83 -4.32 11.65 -19.66
N PRO A 84 -4.29 12.87 -20.26
CA PRO A 84 -4.64 14.10 -19.56
C PRO A 84 -6.01 14.02 -18.86
N ASP A 85 -6.00 14.22 -17.55
CA ASP A 85 -7.18 14.20 -16.68
C ASP A 85 -7.97 12.88 -16.70
N SER A 86 -7.34 11.75 -17.01
CA SER A 86 -8.00 10.44 -17.02
C SER A 86 -7.11 9.32 -16.52
N PHE A 87 -7.66 8.46 -15.69
CA PHE A 87 -6.94 7.32 -15.15
C PHE A 87 -7.86 6.13 -14.92
N LEU A 88 -7.28 4.94 -14.98
CA LEU A 88 -7.89 3.70 -14.55
C LEU A 88 -7.61 3.50 -13.07
N TYR A 89 -8.62 3.08 -12.34
CA TYR A 89 -8.52 2.67 -10.95
C TYR A 89 -9.35 1.40 -10.78
N GLN A 90 -8.72 0.28 -10.48
CA GLN A 90 -9.37 -1.01 -10.27
C GLN A 90 -9.00 -1.54 -8.89
N VAL A 91 -10.02 -1.99 -8.17
CA VAL A 91 -9.91 -2.66 -6.88
C VAL A 91 -10.62 -3.99 -7.04
N LEU A 92 -9.88 -5.08 -6.87
CA LEU A 92 -10.35 -6.43 -7.14
C LEU A 92 -10.90 -6.53 -8.58
N ASP A 93 -12.16 -6.93 -8.73
CA ASP A 93 -12.82 -7.05 -10.04
C ASP A 93 -13.56 -5.77 -10.48
N LEU A 94 -13.76 -4.81 -9.57
CA LEU A 94 -14.48 -3.55 -9.81
C LEU A 94 -13.56 -2.47 -10.37
N THR A 95 -14.02 -1.86 -11.46
CA THR A 95 -13.24 -0.90 -12.26
C THR A 95 -13.89 0.46 -12.27
N PHE A 96 -13.06 1.49 -12.15
CA PHE A 96 -13.44 2.87 -12.10
C PHE A 96 -12.55 3.68 -13.04
N LEU A 97 -13.10 4.73 -13.61
CA LEU A 97 -12.37 5.68 -14.45
C LEU A 97 -12.47 7.07 -13.85
N GLY A 98 -11.31 7.69 -13.67
CA GLY A 98 -11.22 9.12 -13.34
C GLY A 98 -11.43 9.98 -14.57
N ILE A 99 -12.19 11.06 -14.42
CA ILE A 99 -12.39 12.12 -15.41
C ILE A 99 -12.29 13.47 -14.70
N GLY A 100 -11.17 14.17 -14.87
CA GLY A 100 -10.91 15.41 -14.13
C GLY A 100 -10.96 15.16 -12.63
N SER A 101 -11.94 15.76 -11.94
CA SER A 101 -12.15 15.59 -10.50
C SER A 101 -13.21 14.53 -10.13
N SER A 102 -13.82 13.89 -11.15
CA SER A 102 -14.91 12.93 -10.99
C SER A 102 -14.44 11.49 -11.23
N ILE A 103 -15.18 10.52 -10.69
CA ILE A 103 -14.98 9.09 -10.92
C ILE A 103 -16.28 8.49 -11.43
N VAL A 104 -16.18 7.59 -12.39
CA VAL A 104 -17.30 6.78 -12.87
C VAL A 104 -17.00 5.30 -12.69
N TYR A 105 -18.02 4.53 -12.31
CA TYR A 105 -17.95 3.07 -12.33
C TYR A 105 -18.03 2.55 -13.77
N VAL A 106 -17.23 1.53 -14.06
CA VAL A 106 -17.23 0.81 -15.34
C VAL A 106 -17.95 -0.53 -15.16
N PRO A 107 -19.08 -0.75 -15.84
CA PRO A 107 -19.79 -2.02 -15.81
C PRO A 107 -18.91 -3.22 -16.23
N LYS A 108 -19.13 -4.39 -15.62
CA LYS A 108 -18.29 -5.60 -15.82
C LYS A 108 -18.32 -6.13 -17.26
N ASP A 109 -19.34 -5.80 -18.04
CA ASP A 109 -19.49 -6.18 -19.45
C ASP A 109 -18.65 -5.33 -20.40
N ILE A 110 -18.13 -4.19 -19.94
CA ILE A 110 -17.20 -3.37 -20.73
C ILE A 110 -15.81 -4.00 -20.70
N PRO A 111 -15.21 -4.34 -21.86
CA PRO A 111 -13.86 -4.88 -21.90
C PRO A 111 -12.84 -3.90 -21.33
N LYS A 112 -11.93 -4.39 -20.49
CA LYS A 112 -10.89 -3.60 -19.82
C LYS A 112 -9.66 -3.33 -20.72
N VAL A 113 -9.89 -3.13 -22.01
CA VAL A 113 -8.86 -2.74 -22.98
C VAL A 113 -8.90 -1.24 -23.20
N ARG A 114 -7.74 -0.64 -23.47
CA ARG A 114 -7.57 0.82 -23.50
C ARG A 114 -8.58 1.50 -24.43
N GLU A 115 -8.78 0.97 -25.63
CA GLU A 115 -9.67 1.54 -26.64
C GLU A 115 -11.14 1.59 -26.15
N GLU A 116 -11.61 0.50 -25.56
CA GLU A 116 -13.00 0.38 -25.05
C GLU A 116 -13.22 1.28 -23.83
N LEU A 117 -12.24 1.36 -22.93
CA LEU A 117 -12.29 2.27 -21.79
C LEU A 117 -12.33 3.74 -22.25
N LEU A 118 -11.53 4.11 -23.25
CA LEU A 118 -11.54 5.46 -23.83
C LEU A 118 -12.87 5.75 -24.55
N ALA A 119 -13.46 4.77 -25.23
CA ALA A 119 -14.77 4.91 -25.86
C ALA A 119 -15.89 5.12 -24.82
N PHE A 120 -15.88 4.31 -23.74
CA PHE A 120 -16.80 4.47 -22.62
C PHE A 120 -16.66 5.85 -21.95
N LEU A 121 -15.42 6.31 -21.74
CA LEU A 121 -15.12 7.64 -21.22
C LEU A 121 -15.68 8.76 -22.13
N ALA A 122 -15.49 8.64 -23.44
CA ALA A 122 -16.00 9.62 -24.39
C ALA A 122 -17.53 9.72 -24.35
N LEU A 123 -18.23 8.59 -24.22
CA LEU A 123 -19.68 8.54 -24.09
C LEU A 123 -20.15 9.23 -22.80
N LYS A 124 -19.48 8.96 -21.67
CA LYS A 124 -19.78 9.63 -20.39
C LYS A 124 -19.51 11.13 -20.42
N LYS A 125 -18.50 11.60 -21.18
CA LYS A 125 -18.20 13.03 -21.37
C LYS A 125 -19.19 13.75 -22.29
N ALA A 126 -19.63 13.11 -23.37
CA ALA A 126 -20.44 13.73 -24.42
C ALA A 126 -21.95 13.69 -24.15
N GLY A 127 -22.41 12.80 -23.27
CA GLY A 127 -23.84 12.64 -22.99
C GLY A 127 -24.44 13.88 -22.27
N PRO A 128 -25.61 14.38 -22.70
CA PRO A 128 -26.37 15.33 -21.89
C PRO A 128 -26.84 14.63 -20.61
N SER A 129 -26.10 14.79 -19.53
CA SER A 129 -26.47 14.24 -18.23
C SER A 129 -27.40 15.22 -17.51
N SER A 130 -28.65 14.83 -17.27
CA SER A 130 -29.52 15.54 -16.33
C SER A 130 -28.89 15.53 -14.92
N GLU A 131 -29.26 16.47 -14.06
CA GLU A 131 -28.80 16.46 -12.66
C GLU A 131 -29.19 15.15 -11.95
N GLN A 132 -30.34 14.59 -12.30
CA GLN A 132 -30.79 13.31 -11.80
C GLN A 132 -29.88 12.15 -12.22
N GLN A 133 -29.47 12.10 -13.50
CA GLN A 133 -28.52 11.09 -13.98
C GLN A 133 -27.15 11.23 -13.30
N LYS A 134 -26.68 12.45 -13.07
CA LYS A 134 -25.41 12.68 -12.35
C LYS A 134 -25.47 12.16 -10.91
N ASN A 135 -26.59 12.38 -10.22
CA ASN A 135 -26.79 11.90 -8.86
C ASN A 135 -26.89 10.37 -8.80
N GLU A 136 -27.59 9.76 -9.75
CA GLU A 136 -27.67 8.30 -9.87
C GLU A 136 -26.30 7.66 -10.18
N ASP A 137 -25.54 8.24 -11.12
CA ASP A 137 -24.19 7.80 -11.43
C ASP A 137 -23.24 7.96 -10.23
N PHE A 138 -23.38 9.05 -9.46
CA PHE A 138 -22.59 9.29 -8.24
C PHE A 138 -22.91 8.29 -7.13
N GLU A 139 -24.18 8.08 -6.79
CA GLU A 139 -24.56 7.12 -5.74
C GLU A 139 -24.24 5.68 -6.15
N SER A 140 -24.40 5.35 -7.44
CA SER A 140 -23.96 4.06 -7.99
C SER A 140 -22.44 3.89 -7.85
N MET A 141 -21.64 4.87 -8.27
CA MET A 141 -20.17 4.83 -8.13
C MET A 141 -19.77 4.63 -6.66
N LYS A 142 -20.37 5.40 -5.76
CA LYS A 142 -20.11 5.33 -4.33
C LYS A 142 -20.45 3.96 -3.75
N ALA A 143 -21.59 3.37 -4.11
CA ALA A 143 -21.99 2.04 -3.67
C ALA A 143 -20.99 0.96 -4.10
N HIS A 144 -20.62 0.94 -5.39
CA HIS A 144 -19.64 -0.02 -5.91
C HIS A 144 -18.25 0.19 -5.30
N TYR A 145 -17.84 1.45 -5.08
CA TYR A 145 -16.57 1.73 -4.41
C TYR A 145 -16.59 1.20 -2.97
N GLN A 146 -17.67 1.42 -2.23
CA GLN A 146 -17.81 0.91 -0.86
C GLN A 146 -17.81 -0.61 -0.81
N GLU A 147 -18.46 -1.28 -1.76
CA GLU A 147 -18.42 -2.73 -1.95
C GLU A 147 -16.98 -3.21 -2.19
N ALA A 148 -16.29 -2.64 -3.18
CA ALA A 148 -14.91 -2.99 -3.52
C ALA A 148 -13.98 -2.88 -2.31
N MET A 149 -14.09 -1.77 -1.57
CA MET A 149 -13.29 -1.57 -0.37
C MET A 149 -13.66 -2.54 0.73
N SER A 150 -14.95 -2.81 0.96
CA SER A 150 -15.39 -3.79 1.94
C SER A 150 -14.81 -5.17 1.67
N GLU A 151 -14.83 -5.64 0.43
CA GLU A 151 -14.22 -6.91 0.04
C GLU A 151 -12.70 -6.90 0.14
N LEU A 152 -12.07 -5.79 -0.29
CA LEU A 152 -10.64 -5.61 -0.18
C LEU A 152 -10.18 -5.78 1.28
N HIS A 153 -10.93 -5.26 2.26
CA HIS A 153 -10.58 -5.40 3.67
C HIS A 153 -10.52 -6.85 4.16
N TYR A 154 -11.25 -7.77 3.54
CA TYR A 154 -11.21 -9.20 3.87
C TYR A 154 -10.13 -9.96 3.09
N THR A 155 -9.41 -9.30 2.17
CA THR A 155 -8.32 -9.89 1.40
C THR A 155 -7.08 -10.03 2.30
N PRO A 156 -6.56 -11.26 2.54
CA PRO A 156 -5.44 -11.49 3.47
C PRO A 156 -4.19 -10.68 3.16
N GLU A 157 -3.91 -10.46 1.88
CA GLU A 157 -2.76 -9.70 1.38
C GLU A 157 -2.76 -8.23 1.84
N MET A 158 -3.93 -7.66 2.18
CA MET A 158 -4.02 -6.31 2.71
C MET A 158 -3.24 -6.12 4.01
N GLN A 159 -3.10 -7.18 4.81
CA GLN A 159 -2.31 -7.15 6.04
C GLN A 159 -0.81 -6.94 5.75
N LEU A 160 -0.35 -7.24 4.54
CA LEU A 160 1.05 -7.07 4.13
C LEU A 160 1.36 -5.64 3.70
N LEU A 161 0.36 -4.79 3.44
CA LEU A 161 0.58 -3.39 3.08
C LEU A 161 1.10 -2.53 4.24
N GLU A 162 1.07 -3.02 5.47
CA GLU A 162 1.79 -2.39 6.59
C GLU A 162 3.29 -2.71 6.55
N LEU A 163 3.67 -3.92 6.12
CA LEU A 163 5.05 -4.40 6.11
C LEU A 163 5.82 -4.01 4.86
N LEU A 164 5.13 -4.04 3.71
CA LEU A 164 5.76 -3.83 2.40
C LEU A 164 6.41 -2.43 2.29
N PRO A 165 5.75 -1.32 2.65
CA PRO A 165 6.38 0.00 2.64
C PRO A 165 7.61 0.07 3.54
N GLU A 166 7.57 -0.53 4.74
CA GLU A 166 8.73 -0.56 5.64
C GLU A 166 9.91 -1.34 5.02
N ALA A 167 9.63 -2.51 4.43
CA ALA A 167 10.65 -3.32 3.76
C ALA A 167 11.27 -2.61 2.53
N LEU A 168 10.49 -1.79 1.83
CA LEU A 168 10.97 -0.99 0.69
C LEU A 168 11.78 0.24 1.14
N MET A 169 11.54 0.76 2.35
CA MET A 169 12.25 1.91 2.92
C MET A 169 13.66 1.60 3.42
N ASP A 170 13.96 0.36 3.81
CA ASP A 170 15.28 -0.04 4.33
C ASP A 170 16.37 -0.05 3.23
N ASN A 171 15.97 -0.01 1.96
CA ASN A 171 16.89 0.10 0.84
C ASN A 171 17.40 1.55 0.72
N SER A 172 18.71 1.73 0.93
CA SER A 172 19.44 3.00 1.17
C SER A 172 19.26 4.19 0.19
N THR A 173 18.40 4.08 -0.83
CA THR A 173 18.02 5.16 -1.76
C THR A 173 16.50 5.29 -1.77
N GLN A 174 15.94 6.30 -1.10
CA GLN A 174 14.51 6.59 -1.24
C GLN A 174 14.21 7.08 -2.66
N LEU A 175 13.73 6.17 -3.52
CA LEU A 175 13.30 6.52 -4.86
C LEU A 175 12.00 7.32 -4.80
N GLU A 176 11.97 8.48 -5.46
CA GLU A 176 10.78 9.34 -5.53
C GLU A 176 9.55 8.61 -6.07
N ILE A 177 9.75 7.63 -6.96
CA ILE A 177 8.71 6.79 -7.55
C ILE A 177 7.90 5.99 -6.50
N LEU A 178 8.46 5.75 -5.31
CA LEU A 178 7.80 5.00 -4.24
C LEU A 178 6.84 5.87 -3.40
N LYS A 179 6.94 7.20 -3.43
CA LYS A 179 6.09 8.08 -2.60
C LYS A 179 4.59 8.01 -2.96
N PRO A 180 4.20 8.03 -4.25
CA PRO A 180 2.79 7.81 -4.61
C PRO A 180 2.30 6.42 -4.18
N PHE A 181 3.15 5.39 -4.29
CA PHE A 181 2.83 4.04 -3.85
C PHE A 181 2.59 3.96 -2.33
N TYR A 182 3.41 4.61 -1.50
CA TYR A 182 3.17 4.68 -0.06
C TYR A 182 1.85 5.40 0.28
N THR A 183 1.52 6.43 -0.51
CA THR A 183 0.25 7.16 -0.39
C THR A 183 -0.95 6.28 -0.75
N LEU A 184 -0.81 5.46 -1.77
CA LEU A 184 -1.80 4.44 -2.15
C LEU A 184 -2.00 3.42 -1.03
N CYS A 185 -0.93 2.79 -0.53
CA CYS A 185 -1.01 1.77 0.52
C CYS A 185 -1.77 2.28 1.74
N LEU A 186 -1.48 3.50 2.19
CA LEU A 186 -2.17 4.14 3.30
C LEU A 186 -3.62 4.47 2.98
N SER A 187 -3.91 4.91 1.76
CA SER A 187 -5.29 5.18 1.30
C SER A 187 -6.14 3.91 1.30
N LEU A 188 -5.56 2.76 0.95
CA LEU A 188 -6.25 1.46 1.01
C LEU A 188 -6.41 0.95 2.45
N LEU A 189 -5.38 1.07 3.30
CA LEU A 189 -5.41 0.63 4.70
C LEU A 189 -6.36 1.47 5.57
N SER A 190 -6.38 2.78 5.38
CA SER A 190 -7.16 3.73 6.20
C SER A 190 -8.68 3.52 6.12
N ARG A 191 -9.15 2.81 5.11
CA ARG A 191 -10.56 2.49 4.92
C ARG A 191 -10.92 1.12 5.49
N ALA A 192 -9.90 0.31 5.77
CA ALA A 192 -10.02 -1.01 6.33
C ALA A 192 -10.12 -0.90 7.85
N ASP A 193 -11.23 -1.35 8.45
CA ASP A 193 -11.30 -1.62 9.90
C ASP A 193 -10.52 -2.90 10.23
N VAL A 194 -9.30 -3.02 9.67
CA VAL A 194 -8.46 -4.20 9.74
C VAL A 194 -7.65 -4.10 11.02
N GLN A 195 -8.03 -4.90 12.02
CA GLN A 195 -7.16 -5.15 13.15
C GLN A 195 -6.00 -6.01 12.69
N THR A 196 -4.81 -5.41 12.57
CA THR A 196 -3.57 -6.13 12.33
C THR A 196 -3.44 -7.27 13.36
N PRO A 197 -3.31 -8.55 12.93
CA PRO A 197 -3.12 -9.67 13.83
C PRO A 197 -1.96 -9.42 14.81
N ALA A 198 -2.12 -9.81 16.08
CA ALA A 198 -1.14 -9.53 17.14
C ALA A 198 0.27 -10.06 16.82
N GLN A 199 0.36 -11.12 16.01
CA GLN A 199 1.62 -11.74 15.54
C GLN A 199 2.37 -10.83 14.55
N LEU A 200 1.66 -10.08 13.71
CA LEU A 200 2.23 -9.07 12.81
C LEU A 200 2.69 -7.84 13.60
N LYS A 201 1.89 -7.37 14.58
CA LYS A 201 2.27 -6.29 15.51
C LYS A 201 3.54 -6.59 16.31
N ALA A 202 3.79 -7.85 16.65
CA ALA A 202 5.01 -8.25 17.38
C ALA A 202 6.28 -8.13 16.52
N THR A 203 6.16 -8.29 15.20
CA THR A 203 7.27 -8.14 14.24
C THR A 203 7.50 -6.66 13.90
N LEU A 204 6.43 -5.89 13.74
CA LEU A 204 6.44 -4.42 13.60
C LEU A 204 7.03 -3.68 14.82
N ARG A 205 7.05 -4.32 16.00
CA ARG A 205 7.63 -3.75 17.23
C ARG A 205 9.16 -3.72 17.27
N LEU A 206 9.85 -4.21 16.24
CA LEU A 206 11.32 -4.21 16.20
C LEU A 206 11.95 -2.91 15.70
N HIS A 207 11.16 -1.94 15.20
CA HIS A 207 11.64 -0.59 14.93
C HIS A 207 10.74 0.47 15.55
N ASP A 208 10.49 0.36 16.87
CA ASP A 208 10.24 1.54 17.70
C ASP A 208 11.56 2.32 17.84
N HIS A 209 12.09 2.78 16.71
CA HIS A 209 13.19 3.72 16.72
C HIS A 209 12.70 4.94 17.48
N GLN A 210 13.50 5.32 18.46
CA GLN A 210 13.46 6.55 19.24
C GLN A 210 13.40 7.83 18.37
N ARG A 211 12.37 8.01 17.56
CA ARG A 211 12.00 9.27 16.89
C ARG A 211 10.84 9.95 17.62
N GLN A 212 10.67 9.67 18.90
CA GLN A 212 9.89 10.54 19.77
C GLN A 212 10.65 11.85 20.01
N LYS A 213 9.97 12.95 19.66
CA LYS A 213 10.18 14.37 20.04
C LYS A 213 10.91 15.22 19.01
N ARG A 214 10.15 15.81 18.06
CA ARG A 214 10.47 17.15 17.52
C ARG A 214 9.26 18.02 17.23
N CYS A 215 8.11 17.43 16.94
CA CYS A 215 6.88 18.20 16.75
C CYS A 215 6.03 18.13 18.02
N THR A 216 5.53 19.29 18.46
CA THR A 216 4.55 19.36 19.54
C THR A 216 3.39 18.46 19.15
N ASN A 217 3.19 17.39 19.92
CA ASN A 217 2.13 16.44 19.66
C ASN A 217 0.79 17.19 19.78
N MET A 218 0.19 17.57 18.64
CA MET A 218 -1.08 18.29 18.64
C MET A 218 -2.25 17.41 19.12
N LYS A 219 -2.02 16.12 19.41
CA LYS A 219 -3.03 15.21 20.00
C LYS A 219 -3.39 15.54 21.46
N THR A 220 -2.63 16.38 22.18
CA THR A 220 -2.90 16.67 23.61
C THR A 220 -3.90 17.80 23.87
N VAL A 221 -4.49 18.39 22.83
CA VAL A 221 -5.59 19.36 22.98
C VAL A 221 -6.89 18.67 22.54
N SER A 222 -7.89 18.72 23.40
CA SER A 222 -9.18 18.06 23.29
C SER A 222 -9.95 18.43 22.00
N TRP A 223 -9.62 17.78 20.88
CA TRP A 223 -10.29 17.97 19.58
C TRP A 223 -11.03 16.73 19.07
N HIS A 224 -11.31 15.78 19.97
CA HIS A 224 -12.10 14.57 19.70
C HIS A 224 -13.56 14.80 19.25
N ARG A 225 -13.95 16.03 18.89
CA ARG A 225 -15.27 16.31 18.33
C ARG A 225 -15.25 16.94 16.93
N ARG A 226 -14.09 17.21 16.29
CA ARG A 226 -14.04 17.97 15.01
C ARG A 226 -12.97 17.60 13.95
N ASN A 227 -12.25 16.47 14.04
CA ASN A 227 -11.25 16.07 13.01
C ASN A 227 -10.19 17.17 12.70
N GLU A 228 -9.63 17.84 13.71
CA GLU A 228 -8.80 19.04 13.52
C GLU A 228 -7.30 18.80 13.29
N CYS A 229 -6.96 17.84 12.43
CA CYS A 229 -5.56 17.50 12.20
C CYS A 229 -5.09 18.05 10.87
N ARG A 230 -5.51 19.27 10.58
CA ARG A 230 -5.24 19.93 9.31
C ARG A 230 -3.74 20.07 9.09
N GLY A 231 -3.25 19.60 7.96
CA GLY A 231 -1.81 19.53 7.69
C GLY A 231 -1.10 18.33 8.30
N MET A 232 -1.83 17.43 8.95
CA MET A 232 -1.38 16.06 9.23
C MET A 232 -2.02 15.15 8.20
N CYS A 233 -1.21 14.36 7.52
CA CYS A 233 -1.68 13.50 6.46
C CYS A 233 -2.48 12.33 7.07
N GLY A 234 -3.69 12.03 6.58
CA GLY A 234 -4.40 10.77 6.83
C GLY A 234 -5.85 10.80 7.35
N PRO A 235 -6.68 9.79 7.05
CA PRO A 235 -8.06 9.72 7.56
C PRO A 235 -8.13 9.63 9.07
N THR A 236 -8.84 10.58 9.69
CA THR A 236 -8.99 10.75 11.15
C THR A 236 -7.67 10.86 11.94
N CYS A 237 -6.59 11.25 11.25
CA CYS A 237 -5.35 11.77 11.82
C CYS A 237 -4.37 10.77 12.45
N THR A 238 -4.05 9.70 11.73
CA THR A 238 -2.85 8.90 12.05
C THR A 238 -1.60 9.55 11.46
N CYS A 239 -0.44 9.21 12.00
CA CYS A 239 0.85 9.75 11.57
C CYS A 239 1.32 9.05 10.29
N TRP A 240 1.56 9.79 9.21
CA TRP A 240 2.09 9.25 7.95
C TRP A 240 3.63 9.20 7.99
N SER A 241 4.20 8.63 9.06
CA SER A 241 5.66 8.48 9.20
C SER A 241 6.26 7.66 8.07
N LEU A 242 5.48 6.80 7.42
CA LEU A 242 5.93 6.05 6.24
C LEU A 242 6.12 6.94 5.01
N ILE A 243 5.37 8.03 4.86
CA ILE A 243 5.52 8.95 3.72
C ILE A 243 6.46 10.10 4.05
N CYS A 244 6.23 10.73 5.21
CA CYS A 244 6.92 11.96 5.59
C CYS A 244 8.02 11.76 6.63
N GLY A 245 8.23 10.53 7.10
CA GLY A 245 9.30 10.20 8.05
C GLY A 245 9.04 10.65 9.49
N ASP A 246 7.92 11.35 9.75
CA ASP A 246 7.54 11.89 11.04
C ASP A 246 6.01 12.12 11.17
N CYS A 247 5.59 12.62 12.34
CA CYS A 247 4.21 12.95 12.68
C CYS A 247 3.97 14.46 12.77
N CYS A 248 4.59 15.23 11.89
CA CYS A 248 4.56 16.68 11.91
C CYS A 248 3.53 17.27 10.95
N TYR A 249 3.34 18.59 11.06
CA TYR A 249 2.66 19.36 10.03
C TYR A 249 3.47 19.32 8.74
N HIS A 250 2.78 19.10 7.63
CA HIS A 250 3.33 19.05 6.28
C HIS A 250 2.47 19.89 5.34
N GLN A 251 3.11 20.75 4.56
CA GLN A 251 2.44 21.70 3.67
C GLN A 251 1.56 20.98 2.63
N GLY A 252 2.05 19.90 2.03
CA GLY A 252 1.25 19.14 1.05
C GLY A 252 0.02 18.47 1.66
N CYS A 253 0.10 18.06 2.94
CA CYS A 253 -1.05 17.51 3.66
C CYS A 253 -2.09 18.60 3.95
N TYR A 254 -1.63 19.80 4.29
CA TYR A 254 -2.52 20.94 4.50
C TYR A 254 -3.23 21.34 3.22
N GLU A 255 -2.51 21.37 2.11
CA GLU A 255 -3.05 21.67 0.79
C GLU A 255 -4.08 20.62 0.33
N HIS A 256 -3.80 19.34 0.57
CA HIS A 256 -4.75 18.25 0.33
C HIS A 256 -6.03 18.41 1.17
N ASP A 257 -5.91 18.65 2.48
CA ASP A 257 -7.08 18.88 3.35
C ASP A 257 -7.92 20.07 2.86
N ARG A 258 -7.27 21.15 2.38
CA ARG A 258 -7.97 22.31 1.80
C ARG A 258 -8.75 21.94 0.55
N CYS A 259 -8.22 21.08 -0.32
CA CYS A 259 -8.95 20.57 -1.48
C CYS A 259 -10.15 19.72 -1.03
N CYS A 260 -9.95 18.80 -0.08
CA CYS A 260 -11.01 17.95 0.47
C CYS A 260 -12.15 18.77 1.10
N ASP A 261 -11.83 19.85 1.83
CA ASP A 261 -12.83 20.72 2.45
C ASP A 261 -13.72 21.42 1.42
N VAL A 262 -13.16 21.77 0.25
CA VAL A 262 -13.88 22.48 -0.81
C VAL A 262 -14.68 21.52 -1.70
N LYS A 263 -14.07 20.39 -2.10
CA LYS A 263 -14.63 19.47 -3.09
C LYS A 263 -15.42 18.31 -2.48
N GLY A 264 -15.17 18.02 -1.20
CA GLY A 264 -15.73 16.89 -0.50
C GLY A 264 -14.90 15.61 -0.67
N PHE A 265 -15.17 14.64 0.20
CA PHE A 265 -14.39 13.40 0.31
C PHE A 265 -14.39 12.52 -0.94
N TRP A 266 -15.48 12.53 -1.70
CA TRP A 266 -15.68 11.65 -2.86
C TRP A 266 -15.07 12.19 -4.16
N ASP A 267 -14.57 13.42 -4.15
CA ASP A 267 -13.82 13.97 -5.28
C ASP A 267 -12.44 13.31 -5.36
N THR A 268 -11.92 13.08 -6.56
CA THR A 268 -10.63 12.43 -6.78
C THR A 268 -9.48 13.16 -6.08
N TYR A 269 -9.55 14.49 -5.97
CA TYR A 269 -8.57 15.30 -5.24
C TYR A 269 -8.49 14.91 -3.76
N CYS A 270 -9.55 14.35 -3.20
CA CYS A 270 -9.54 13.86 -1.84
C CYS A 270 -9.31 12.35 -1.77
N LEU A 271 -10.02 11.61 -2.61
CA LEU A 271 -10.07 10.15 -2.60
C LEU A 271 -8.73 9.52 -2.98
N LEU A 272 -8.00 10.12 -3.94
CA LEU A 272 -6.83 9.54 -4.60
C LEU A 272 -5.65 10.54 -4.66
N PRO A 273 -5.11 10.99 -3.52
CA PRO A 273 -4.06 12.02 -3.49
C PRO A 273 -2.80 11.64 -4.27
N PHE A 274 -2.49 10.34 -4.38
CA PHE A 274 -1.34 9.85 -5.15
C PHE A 274 -1.41 10.21 -6.64
N MET A 275 -2.60 10.41 -7.21
CA MET A 275 -2.78 10.82 -8.62
C MET A 275 -2.35 12.26 -8.88
N TYR A 276 -2.31 13.10 -7.83
CA TYR A 276 -2.09 14.54 -7.96
C TYR A 276 -0.71 14.95 -7.44
N SER A 277 0.30 14.10 -7.65
CA SER A 277 1.70 14.36 -7.28
C SER A 277 1.84 14.78 -5.82
N PHE A 278 1.14 14.10 -4.92
CA PHE A 278 1.22 14.39 -3.50
C PHE A 278 2.63 14.13 -2.95
N SER A 279 3.10 15.09 -2.16
CA SER A 279 4.31 14.99 -1.37
C SER A 279 4.11 15.69 -0.03
N CYS A 280 5.02 15.49 0.92
CA CYS A 280 4.95 16.15 2.22
C CYS A 280 5.15 17.68 2.11
N SER A 281 5.86 18.15 1.09
CA SER A 281 6.10 19.58 0.86
C SER A 281 5.01 20.29 0.05
N SER A 282 4.25 19.57 -0.78
CA SER A 282 3.27 20.17 -1.67
C SER A 282 2.27 19.15 -2.23
N TYR A 283 1.10 19.64 -2.62
CA TYR A 283 0.06 18.88 -3.30
C TYR A 283 -0.22 19.45 -4.70
N GLY A 284 0.05 18.67 -5.75
CA GLY A 284 0.02 19.16 -7.13
C GLY A 284 -1.36 19.60 -7.65
N ALA A 285 -2.45 19.14 -7.02
CA ALA A 285 -3.78 19.65 -7.32
C ALA A 285 -4.05 21.05 -6.75
N TYR A 286 -3.27 21.50 -5.76
CA TYR A 286 -3.42 22.80 -5.14
C TYR A 286 -2.67 23.89 -5.95
N PRO A 287 -3.22 25.12 -6.09
CA PRO A 287 -4.53 25.58 -5.63
C PRO A 287 -5.67 25.31 -6.62
N LYS A 288 -5.42 24.62 -7.74
CA LYS A 288 -6.42 24.40 -8.80
C LYS A 288 -7.70 23.74 -8.28
N CYS A 289 -7.58 22.81 -7.34
CA CYS A 289 -8.69 22.14 -6.66
C CYS A 289 -9.63 23.09 -5.90
N LEU A 290 -9.27 24.36 -5.68
CA LEU A 290 -10.10 25.33 -4.98
C LEU A 290 -11.13 26.00 -5.89
N TYR A 291 -11.01 25.84 -7.21
CA TYR A 291 -11.84 26.45 -8.23
C TYR A 291 -12.55 25.37 -9.05
#